data_AF-A0A536EKR4-F1
#
_entry.id   AF-A0A536EKR4-F1
#
_cell.length_a   1.000
_cell.length_b   1.000
_cell.length_c   1.000
_cell.angle_alpha   90.00
_cell.angle_beta   90.00
_cell.angle_gamma   90.00
#
_symmetry.space_group_name_H-M   'P 1'
#
loop_
_entity.id
_entity.type
_entity.pdbx_description
1 polymer ?
#
loop_
_entity_poly.entity_id
_entity_poly.type
_entity_poly.pdbx_seq_one_letter_code
_entity_poly.pdbx_strand_id
1 'polypeptide(L)'
;MQRSRKGVGAATALGAVALVFNLVAVTQEAQAQVDPATRALLYMQAQQLSDGSIPAPAGSYDPSALYAIAAAADGYDPNALTSPSGTSVVAFLRATAGADCTSSTPGKCGRLIQAIVAAGADPRAFGGVDPVSTLESAYTPSTGAYGDGQAFTQALAIQGLVAGAAAVPAAALTLLEGTQDSDGGWDYLAVKDDSLNIYDKSDTNSTAMVLMALDATGDHSRDASALSWLATQQDSDGGFPYQSGFGSDPDSTALVVQALVAAGQHPSASRWAPGGHTPIGYLRSRQTRSGGFAFPGNPSPDAFTTSQVPFAFEMVAFPVPFGSRTWYQPGASLGTRSGQNSGPTPGPTESGPPAGLVSPPPAASHTLRSQTAVGAAASAGTAPPALATPGHTAAAPASSPAWMAAPPQSPHRAARVELGTLPAGGGLPAAILYPLVALGAAVLVGGAGFAVARR
;
A
#
# COMPACT_ATOMS: atom_id res chain seq x y z
N MET A 1 -45.17 -21.16 75.71
CA MET A 1 -44.92 -22.19 74.68
C MET A 1 -44.49 -21.52 73.37
N GLN A 2 -44.03 -22.29 72.39
CA GLN A 2 -43.17 -21.87 71.26
C GLN A 2 -43.90 -21.47 69.95
N ARG A 3 -43.19 -20.69 69.11
CA ARG A 3 -43.26 -20.60 67.62
C ARG A 3 -44.54 -19.95 67.01
N SER A 4 -44.52 -19.35 65.81
CA SER A 4 -43.49 -19.26 64.75
C SER A 4 -43.50 -17.90 63.99
N ARG A 5 -42.35 -17.53 63.41
CA ARG A 5 -42.22 -16.52 62.33
C ARG A 5 -42.63 -17.08 60.96
N LYS A 6 -42.99 -16.18 60.03
CA LYS A 6 -42.57 -16.01 58.59
C LYS A 6 -43.56 -15.04 57.93
N GLY A 7 -43.18 -13.90 57.33
CA GLY A 7 -42.52 -13.73 56.01
C GLY A 7 -43.60 -13.30 54.98
N VAL A 8 -43.41 -12.50 53.92
CA VAL A 8 -42.29 -11.82 53.21
C VAL A 8 -42.94 -10.52 52.60
N GLY A 9 -42.32 -9.33 52.48
CA GLY A 9 -41.36 -8.91 51.44
C GLY A 9 -41.92 -9.01 50.00
N ALA A 10 -41.56 -8.19 49.01
CA ALA A 10 -40.90 -6.88 48.95
C ALA A 10 -41.12 -6.34 47.50
N ALA A 11 -41.39 -5.05 47.29
CA ALA A 11 -41.79 -4.54 45.98
C ALA A 11 -41.18 -3.16 45.63
N THR A 12 -39.89 -3.13 45.26
CA THR A 12 -39.23 -1.99 44.55
C THR A 12 -37.82 -2.40 44.10
N ALA A 13 -37.62 -2.82 42.83
CA ALA A 13 -36.27 -3.06 42.26
C ALA A 13 -36.17 -3.10 40.71
N LEU A 14 -37.18 -2.65 39.94
CA LEU A 14 -37.23 -2.88 38.48
C LEU A 14 -36.95 -1.65 37.59
N GLY A 15 -36.99 -0.43 38.12
CA GLY A 15 -36.81 0.79 37.30
C GLY A 15 -35.36 1.12 36.91
N ALA A 16 -34.39 0.81 37.77
CA ALA A 16 -32.99 1.24 37.57
C ALA A 16 -32.24 0.42 36.51
N VAL A 17 -32.60 -0.86 36.32
CA VAL A 17 -31.91 -1.76 35.38
C VAL A 17 -32.20 -1.38 33.93
N ALA A 18 -33.44 -1.02 33.60
CA ALA A 18 -33.83 -0.64 32.25
C ALA A 18 -33.11 0.62 31.74
N LEU A 19 -32.83 1.59 32.62
CA LEU A 19 -32.13 2.82 32.23
C LEU A 19 -30.65 2.56 31.88
N VAL A 20 -29.99 1.67 32.61
CA VAL A 20 -28.59 1.29 32.37
C VAL A 20 -28.45 0.48 31.08
N PHE A 21 -29.37 -0.45 30.79
CA PHE A 21 -29.37 -1.18 29.51
C PHE A 21 -29.55 -0.25 28.30
N ASN A 22 -30.40 0.79 28.39
CA ASN A 22 -30.54 1.76 27.31
C ASN A 22 -29.28 2.63 27.12
N LEU A 23 -28.62 3.08 28.19
CA LEU A 23 -27.36 3.83 28.06
C LEU A 23 -26.23 3.00 27.42
N VAL A 24 -26.09 1.73 27.83
CA VAL A 24 -25.06 0.83 27.28
C VAL A 24 -25.34 0.51 25.80
N ALA A 25 -26.60 0.26 25.42
CA ALA A 25 -26.99 0.04 24.03
C ALA A 25 -26.65 1.24 23.14
N VAL A 26 -26.99 2.47 23.57
CA VAL A 26 -26.69 3.70 22.82
C VAL A 26 -25.18 3.91 22.64
N THR A 27 -24.33 3.57 23.62
CA THR A 27 -22.87 3.62 23.43
C THR A 27 -22.34 2.56 22.46
N GLN A 28 -23.02 1.41 22.37
CA GLN A 28 -22.61 0.29 21.53
C GLN A 28 -23.03 0.49 20.06
N GLU A 29 -24.20 1.10 19.83
CA GLU A 29 -24.65 1.56 18.51
C GLU A 29 -23.81 2.73 17.99
N ALA A 30 -23.42 3.68 18.85
CA ALA A 30 -22.58 4.82 18.46
C ALA A 30 -21.19 4.39 17.94
N GLN A 31 -20.57 3.34 18.50
CA GLN A 31 -19.31 2.78 17.97
C GLN A 31 -19.50 1.96 16.69
N ALA A 32 -20.72 1.46 16.42
CA ALA A 32 -21.07 0.81 15.15
C ALA A 32 -21.41 1.82 14.03
N GLN A 33 -21.43 3.13 14.35
CA GLN A 33 -21.80 4.22 13.44
C GLN A 33 -20.62 5.10 12.99
N VAL A 34 -19.39 4.68 13.31
CA VAL A 34 -18.15 5.25 12.75
C VAL A 34 -17.71 4.32 11.63
N ASP A 35 -17.42 4.87 10.46
CA ASP A 35 -16.97 4.14 9.28
C ASP A 35 -15.60 3.45 9.51
N PRO A 36 -15.22 2.49 8.65
CA PRO A 36 -13.96 1.78 8.80
C PRO A 36 -12.69 2.64 8.69
N ALA A 37 -12.69 3.76 7.96
CA ALA A 37 -11.52 4.62 7.79
C ALA A 37 -11.26 5.45 9.04
N THR A 38 -12.25 6.20 9.52
CA THR A 38 -12.17 6.94 10.80
C THR A 38 -11.87 5.98 11.96
N ARG A 39 -12.39 4.74 11.97
CA ARG A 39 -12.02 3.73 12.98
C ARG A 39 -10.53 3.36 12.95
N ALA A 40 -9.93 3.25 11.77
CA ALA A 40 -8.49 3.03 11.64
C ALA A 40 -7.70 4.29 12.08
N LEU A 41 -8.13 5.50 11.71
CA LEU A 41 -7.51 6.74 12.17
C LEU A 41 -7.57 6.93 13.69
N LEU A 42 -8.69 6.57 14.34
CA LEU A 42 -8.83 6.58 15.80
C LEU A 42 -7.87 5.58 16.48
N TYR A 43 -7.62 4.43 15.85
CA TYR A 43 -6.56 3.52 16.33
C TYR A 43 -5.18 4.19 16.23
N MET A 44 -4.87 4.83 15.11
CA MET A 44 -3.60 5.54 14.88
C MET A 44 -3.41 6.70 15.88
N GLN A 45 -4.45 7.48 16.14
CA GLN A 45 -4.45 8.54 17.16
C GLN A 45 -4.08 7.98 18.54
N ALA A 46 -4.60 6.81 18.91
CA ALA A 46 -4.27 6.15 20.17
C ALA A 46 -2.83 5.58 20.23
N GLN A 47 -2.15 5.44 19.09
CA GLN A 47 -0.73 5.07 19.02
C GLN A 47 0.23 6.28 19.03
N GLN A 48 -0.27 7.51 18.87
CA GLN A 48 0.56 8.69 18.62
C GLN A 48 1.50 9.01 19.79
N LEU A 49 2.79 9.09 19.51
CA LEU A 49 3.87 9.33 20.46
C LEU A 49 4.01 10.83 20.79
N SER A 50 4.71 11.15 21.88
CA SER A 50 4.81 12.52 22.40
C SER A 50 5.49 13.52 21.45
N ASP A 51 6.39 13.04 20.60
CA ASP A 51 7.02 13.81 19.52
C ASP A 51 6.08 14.08 18.32
N GLY A 52 4.86 13.55 18.34
CA GLY A 52 3.85 13.67 17.30
C GLY A 52 3.87 12.52 16.28
N SER A 53 4.86 11.63 16.33
CA SER A 53 5.01 10.52 15.41
C SER A 53 4.02 9.38 15.68
N ILE A 54 3.89 8.50 14.71
CA ILE A 54 3.27 7.19 14.81
C ILE A 54 4.37 6.12 14.91
N PRO A 55 4.24 5.10 15.78
CA PRO A 55 5.19 3.99 15.87
C PRO A 55 5.46 3.33 14.51
N ALA A 56 6.73 3.19 14.17
CA ALA A 56 7.19 2.72 12.86
C ALA A 56 8.44 1.83 12.99
N PRO A 57 8.76 1.01 11.97
CA PRO A 57 10.07 0.35 11.87
C PRO A 57 11.22 1.37 11.91
N ALA A 58 12.38 0.96 12.45
CA ALA A 58 13.54 1.84 12.61
C ALA A 58 13.96 2.49 11.28
N GLY A 59 14.12 3.82 11.28
CA GLY A 59 14.48 4.60 10.07
C GLY A 59 13.31 4.92 9.13
N SER A 60 12.10 4.45 9.43
CA SER A 60 10.88 4.82 8.71
C SER A 60 10.06 5.84 9.51
N TYR A 61 9.45 6.76 8.78
CA TYR A 61 8.43 7.68 9.27
C TYR A 61 7.07 7.42 8.58
N ASP A 62 7.01 6.45 7.65
CA ASP A 62 5.92 6.23 6.70
C ASP A 62 4.53 6.09 7.36
N PRO A 63 4.34 5.36 8.49
CA PRO A 63 3.06 5.35 9.20
C PRO A 63 2.57 6.72 9.69
N SER A 64 3.48 7.68 9.97
CA SER A 64 3.15 9.06 10.32
C SER A 64 2.67 9.85 9.10
N ALA A 65 3.32 9.65 7.96
CA ALA A 65 2.94 10.26 6.70
C ALA A 65 1.59 9.73 6.20
N LEU A 66 1.42 8.42 6.19
CA LEU A 66 0.18 7.74 5.86
C LEU A 66 -0.98 8.19 6.77
N TYR A 67 -0.76 8.32 8.08
CA TYR A 67 -1.77 8.87 9.00
C TYR A 67 -2.19 10.30 8.63
N ALA A 68 -1.24 11.17 8.26
CA ALA A 68 -1.53 12.52 7.79
C ALA A 68 -2.32 12.53 6.46
N ILE A 69 -1.92 11.71 5.48
CA ILE A 69 -2.59 11.64 4.17
C ILE A 69 -4.01 11.06 4.30
N ALA A 70 -4.15 9.96 5.05
CA ALA A 70 -5.43 9.29 5.28
C ALA A 70 -6.43 10.21 6.02
N ALA A 71 -5.97 10.94 7.04
CA ALA A 71 -6.81 11.88 7.75
C ALA A 71 -7.30 13.04 6.87
N ALA A 72 -6.44 13.59 6.02
CA ALA A 72 -6.84 14.60 5.06
C ALA A 72 -7.86 14.09 4.04
N ALA A 73 -7.73 12.82 3.60
CA ALA A 73 -8.70 12.17 2.71
C ALA A 73 -10.06 11.99 3.39
N ASP A 74 -10.07 11.55 4.66
CA ASP A 74 -11.26 11.39 5.54
C ASP A 74 -11.76 12.74 6.14
N GLY A 75 -11.30 13.88 5.61
CA GLY A 75 -11.82 15.20 5.97
C GLY A 75 -11.35 15.81 7.31
N TYR A 76 -10.33 15.22 7.95
CA TYR A 76 -9.70 15.71 9.19
C TYR A 76 -8.41 16.50 8.91
N ASP A 77 -8.11 17.54 9.70
CA ASP A 77 -6.92 18.37 9.52
C ASP A 77 -5.67 17.67 10.08
N PRO A 78 -4.66 17.33 9.25
CA PRO A 78 -3.44 16.68 9.73
C PRO A 78 -2.68 17.52 10.78
N ASN A 79 -2.82 18.86 10.73
CA ASN A 79 -2.20 19.76 11.70
C ASN A 79 -2.87 19.71 13.07
N ALA A 80 -4.14 19.27 13.15
CA ALA A 80 -4.92 19.12 14.38
C ALA A 80 -4.75 17.73 15.04
N LEU A 81 -4.04 16.80 14.39
CA LEU A 81 -3.77 15.45 14.93
C LEU A 81 -2.59 15.51 15.91
N THR A 82 -2.86 16.00 17.12
CA THR A 82 -1.87 16.19 18.17
C THR A 82 -1.78 15.01 19.14
N SER A 83 -0.55 14.65 19.50
CA SER A 83 -0.25 13.79 20.65
C SER A 83 -0.72 14.42 21.98
N PRO A 84 -0.77 13.66 23.10
CA PRO A 84 -1.13 14.20 24.41
C PRO A 84 -0.23 15.35 24.92
N SER A 85 0.97 15.52 24.37
CA SER A 85 1.87 16.66 24.64
C SER A 85 1.68 17.86 23.70
N GLY A 86 0.73 17.80 22.77
CA GLY A 86 0.36 18.89 21.86
C GLY A 86 1.14 18.93 20.55
N THR A 87 2.06 17.99 20.30
CA THR A 87 2.83 17.93 19.04
C THR A 87 2.00 17.23 17.97
N SER A 88 1.78 17.88 16.81
CA SER A 88 1.04 17.26 15.71
C SER A 88 1.91 16.36 14.84
N VAL A 89 1.28 15.43 14.11
CA VAL A 89 2.00 14.59 13.14
C VAL A 89 2.70 15.42 12.06
N VAL A 90 2.10 16.53 11.63
CA VAL A 90 2.73 17.47 10.68
C VAL A 90 3.91 18.21 11.33
N ALA A 91 3.86 18.50 12.63
CA ALA A 91 4.99 19.08 13.35
C ALA A 91 6.18 18.10 13.45
N PHE A 92 5.90 16.82 13.69
CA PHE A 92 6.90 15.75 13.61
C PHE A 92 7.55 15.67 12.22
N LEU A 93 6.74 15.49 11.17
CA LEU A 93 7.21 15.43 9.78
C LEU A 93 8.03 16.67 9.39
N ARG A 94 7.63 17.86 9.87
CA ARG A 94 8.35 19.12 9.64
C ARG A 94 9.71 19.17 10.35
N ALA A 95 9.83 18.56 11.52
CA ALA A 95 11.08 18.50 12.28
C ALA A 95 12.08 17.50 11.69
N THR A 96 11.61 16.40 11.08
CA THR A 96 12.49 15.35 10.52
C THR A 96 12.72 15.46 9.00
N ALA A 97 11.99 16.33 8.30
CA ALA A 97 11.99 16.47 6.84
C ALA A 97 13.36 16.38 6.16
N GLY A 98 14.38 17.10 6.65
CA GLY A 98 15.73 17.11 6.06
C GLY A 98 16.57 15.85 6.31
N ALA A 99 16.18 14.99 7.26
CA ALA A 99 16.77 13.68 7.49
C ALA A 99 15.98 12.57 6.78
N ASP A 100 14.67 12.75 6.61
CA ASP A 100 13.78 11.76 5.98
C ASP A 100 13.69 11.88 4.46
N CYS A 101 13.90 13.07 3.90
CA CYS A 101 14.02 13.29 2.46
C CYS A 101 15.46 13.67 2.10
N THR A 102 16.15 12.73 1.44
CA THR A 102 17.50 12.91 0.89
C THR A 102 17.55 12.34 -0.52
N SER A 103 18.54 12.73 -1.32
CA SER A 103 18.71 12.20 -2.68
C SER A 103 19.04 10.70 -2.74
N SER A 104 19.49 10.09 -1.63
CA SER A 104 19.65 8.63 -1.52
C SER A 104 18.38 7.89 -1.10
N THR A 105 17.28 8.59 -0.80
CA THR A 105 15.99 8.00 -0.43
C THR A 105 14.81 8.66 -1.16
N PRO A 106 14.77 8.67 -2.50
CA PRO A 106 13.75 9.40 -3.25
C PRO A 106 12.33 8.88 -3.04
N GLY A 107 12.12 7.57 -2.85
CA GLY A 107 10.81 7.03 -2.45
C GLY A 107 10.32 7.61 -1.11
N LYS A 108 11.22 7.77 -0.13
CA LYS A 108 10.93 8.49 1.12
C LYS A 108 10.61 9.98 0.85
N CYS A 109 11.35 10.67 -0.02
CA CYS A 109 10.97 12.05 -0.40
C CYS A 109 9.56 12.12 -1.02
N GLY A 110 9.23 11.17 -1.90
CA GLY A 110 7.94 11.13 -2.59
C GLY A 110 6.75 10.99 -1.66
N ARG A 111 6.85 10.09 -0.66
CA ARG A 111 5.84 10.00 0.41
C ARG A 111 5.75 11.28 1.25
N LEU A 112 6.89 11.92 1.57
CA LEU A 112 6.89 13.14 2.38
C LEU A 112 6.14 14.26 1.66
N ILE A 113 6.38 14.43 0.36
CA ILE A 113 5.69 15.42 -0.48
C ILE A 113 4.17 15.18 -0.47
N GLN A 114 3.72 13.92 -0.61
CA GLN A 114 2.30 13.58 -0.51
C GLN A 114 1.70 14.01 0.84
N ALA A 115 2.40 13.78 1.95
CA ALA A 115 1.94 14.17 3.29
C ALA A 115 1.98 15.69 3.53
N ILE A 116 2.93 16.41 2.94
CA ILE A 116 3.00 17.88 3.01
C ILE A 116 1.80 18.50 2.28
N VAL A 117 1.51 18.02 1.07
CA VAL A 117 0.38 18.47 0.25
C VAL A 117 -0.95 18.12 0.93
N ALA A 118 -1.07 16.91 1.49
CA ALA A 118 -2.21 16.51 2.30
C ALA A 118 -2.45 17.42 3.52
N ALA A 119 -1.39 17.96 4.12
CA ALA A 119 -1.46 18.91 5.24
C ALA A 119 -1.67 20.38 4.82
N GLY A 120 -1.93 20.65 3.52
CA GLY A 120 -2.14 21.99 2.98
C GLY A 120 -0.88 22.89 3.00
N ALA A 121 0.31 22.29 3.09
CA ALA A 121 1.58 23.01 3.16
C ALA A 121 2.35 22.95 1.81
N ASP A 122 3.33 23.83 1.66
CA ASP A 122 4.16 23.92 0.44
C ASP A 122 5.29 22.87 0.45
N PRO A 123 5.30 21.89 -0.48
CA PRO A 123 6.36 20.89 -0.56
C PRO A 123 7.68 21.41 -1.14
N ARG A 124 7.76 22.67 -1.57
CA ARG A 124 9.04 23.36 -1.87
C ARG A 124 9.59 24.17 -0.68
N ALA A 125 8.85 24.28 0.42
CA ALA A 125 9.25 25.04 1.60
C ALA A 125 8.77 24.41 2.91
N PHE A 126 9.32 23.24 3.27
CA PHE A 126 8.89 22.48 4.44
C PHE A 126 10.07 22.08 5.34
N GLY A 127 9.99 22.38 6.64
CA GLY A 127 11.05 22.01 7.60
C GLY A 127 12.40 22.71 7.38
N GLY A 128 12.44 23.78 6.59
CA GLY A 128 13.68 24.44 6.18
C GLY A 128 14.39 23.77 4.98
N VAL A 129 13.75 22.78 4.34
CA VAL A 129 14.22 22.12 3.11
C VAL A 129 13.20 22.27 1.97
N ASP A 130 13.65 21.94 0.75
CA ASP A 130 12.81 21.80 -0.46
C ASP A 130 12.78 20.30 -0.85
N PRO A 131 11.81 19.52 -0.33
CA PRO A 131 11.64 18.11 -0.68
C PRO A 131 11.47 17.84 -2.18
N VAL A 132 10.79 18.73 -2.93
CA VAL A 132 10.59 18.54 -4.38
C VAL A 132 11.90 18.71 -5.13
N SER A 133 12.67 19.77 -4.89
CA SER A 133 13.99 19.95 -5.51
C SER A 133 14.97 18.84 -5.09
N THR A 134 14.83 18.31 -3.87
CA THR A 134 15.63 17.17 -3.39
C THR A 134 15.29 15.90 -4.18
N LEU A 135 14.01 15.65 -4.43
CA LEU A 135 13.55 14.54 -5.26
C LEU A 135 13.95 14.71 -6.73
N GLU A 136 13.77 15.89 -7.30
CA GLU A 136 14.21 16.25 -8.66
C GLU A 136 15.73 15.98 -8.83
N SER A 137 16.54 16.27 -7.81
CA SER A 137 17.99 16.01 -7.82
C SER A 137 18.41 14.53 -7.70
N ALA A 138 17.51 13.65 -7.28
CA ALA A 138 17.76 12.21 -7.14
C ALA A 138 17.58 11.41 -8.45
N TYR A 139 17.10 12.08 -9.50
CA TYR A 139 16.85 11.48 -10.79
C TYR A 139 18.14 11.10 -11.53
N THR A 140 18.18 9.93 -12.14
CA THR A 140 19.28 9.47 -13.00
C THR A 140 18.84 9.44 -14.47
N PRO A 141 19.16 10.47 -15.28
CA PRO A 141 18.64 10.60 -16.65
C PRO A 141 19.04 9.48 -17.61
N SER A 142 20.15 8.80 -17.36
CA SER A 142 20.64 7.70 -18.21
C SER A 142 19.86 6.39 -18.04
N THR A 143 19.09 6.24 -16.96
CA THR A 143 18.31 5.03 -16.66
C THR A 143 16.82 5.31 -16.46
N GLY A 144 16.42 6.56 -16.20
CA GLY A 144 15.06 6.89 -15.78
C GLY A 144 14.79 6.63 -14.29
N ALA A 145 15.79 6.14 -13.53
CA ALA A 145 15.60 5.70 -12.17
C ALA A 145 15.68 6.84 -11.13
N TYR A 146 14.91 6.69 -10.06
CA TYR A 146 15.03 7.37 -8.79
C TYR A 146 15.55 6.37 -7.75
N GLY A 147 16.80 6.53 -7.31
CA GLY A 147 17.35 5.75 -6.20
C GLY A 147 17.86 4.37 -6.61
N ASP A 148 17.37 3.33 -5.93
CA ASP A 148 17.92 1.97 -5.91
C ASP A 148 17.35 1.01 -6.97
N GLY A 149 16.38 1.48 -7.77
CA GLY A 149 15.77 0.72 -8.86
C GLY A 149 14.51 -0.05 -8.48
N GLN A 150 14.15 -0.14 -7.19
CA GLN A 150 12.95 -0.87 -6.77
C GLN A 150 11.66 -0.27 -7.35
N ALA A 151 10.75 -1.13 -7.82
CA ALA A 151 9.47 -0.73 -8.41
C ALA A 151 8.66 0.16 -7.46
N PHE A 152 8.56 -0.23 -6.18
CA PHE A 152 7.81 0.49 -5.16
C PHE A 152 8.39 1.88 -4.86
N THR A 153 9.72 2.02 -4.77
CA THR A 153 10.38 3.30 -4.43
C THR A 153 10.40 4.25 -5.63
N GLN A 154 10.58 3.72 -6.85
CA GLN A 154 10.40 4.42 -8.12
C GLN A 154 8.97 4.97 -8.26
N ALA A 155 7.95 4.14 -7.98
CA ALA A 155 6.55 4.55 -7.99
C ALA A 155 6.27 5.68 -6.98
N LEU A 156 6.73 5.54 -5.73
CA LEU A 156 6.58 6.59 -4.71
C LEU A 156 7.22 7.92 -5.14
N ALA A 157 8.39 7.88 -5.78
CA ALA A 157 9.05 9.07 -6.32
C ALA A 157 8.18 9.77 -7.38
N ILE A 158 7.67 9.02 -8.36
CA ILE A 158 6.79 9.56 -9.41
C ILE A 158 5.50 10.14 -8.82
N GLN A 159 4.82 9.40 -7.93
CA GLN A 159 3.63 9.87 -7.23
C GLN A 159 3.90 11.13 -6.39
N GLY A 160 5.10 11.24 -5.80
CA GLY A 160 5.55 12.43 -5.08
C GLY A 160 5.69 13.66 -5.97
N LEU A 161 6.27 13.51 -7.17
CA LEU A 161 6.37 14.59 -8.15
C LEU A 161 4.98 15.04 -8.63
N VAL A 162 4.07 14.10 -8.91
CA VAL A 162 2.68 14.39 -9.27
C VAL A 162 1.98 15.17 -8.15
N ALA A 163 2.08 14.70 -6.90
CA ALA A 163 1.50 15.39 -5.74
C ALA A 163 2.07 16.81 -5.55
N GLY A 164 3.38 16.98 -5.73
CA GLY A 164 4.06 18.27 -5.67
C GLY A 164 3.87 19.17 -6.90
N ALA A 165 3.02 18.78 -7.86
CA ALA A 165 2.82 19.46 -9.15
C ALA A 165 4.14 19.73 -9.92
N ALA A 166 5.11 18.84 -9.78
CA ALA A 166 6.39 18.86 -10.46
C ALA A 166 6.34 18.07 -11.79
N ALA A 167 7.29 18.33 -12.67
CA ALA A 167 7.38 17.60 -13.94
C ALA A 167 7.92 16.18 -13.71
N VAL A 168 7.15 15.17 -14.11
CA VAL A 168 7.62 13.77 -14.17
C VAL A 168 8.44 13.57 -15.45
N PRO A 169 9.71 13.13 -15.37
CA PRO A 169 10.50 12.82 -16.57
C PRO A 169 9.92 11.63 -17.34
N ALA A 170 9.69 11.77 -18.64
CA ALA A 170 9.08 10.70 -19.46
C ALA A 170 9.85 9.37 -19.37
N ALA A 171 11.19 9.41 -19.31
CA ALA A 171 12.00 8.20 -19.18
C ALA A 171 11.85 7.49 -17.82
N ALA A 172 11.29 8.14 -16.78
CA ALA A 172 10.92 7.47 -15.53
C ALA A 172 9.67 6.60 -15.67
N LEU A 173 8.75 6.98 -16.57
CA LEU A 173 7.59 6.18 -16.98
C LEU A 173 8.04 5.05 -17.91
N THR A 174 8.85 5.36 -18.94
CA THR A 174 9.41 4.35 -19.86
C THR A 174 10.26 3.30 -19.15
N LEU A 175 10.90 3.63 -18.02
CA LEU A 175 11.51 2.62 -17.15
C LEU A 175 10.45 1.64 -16.64
N LEU A 176 9.39 2.11 -15.98
CA LEU A 176 8.31 1.26 -15.47
C LEU A 176 7.60 0.47 -16.58
N GLU A 177 7.27 1.10 -17.71
CA GLU A 177 6.71 0.41 -18.89
C GLU A 177 7.64 -0.71 -19.41
N GLY A 178 8.96 -0.46 -19.40
CA GLY A 178 9.98 -1.37 -19.90
C GLY A 178 10.27 -2.53 -18.96
N THR A 179 10.03 -2.36 -17.67
CA THR A 179 10.32 -3.35 -16.61
C THR A 179 9.14 -4.24 -16.25
N GLN A 180 7.96 -4.06 -16.86
CA GLN A 180 6.81 -4.95 -16.64
C GLN A 180 7.14 -6.38 -17.09
N ASP A 181 6.90 -7.36 -16.22
CA ASP A 181 7.03 -8.79 -16.52
C ASP A 181 6.08 -9.23 -17.64
N SER A 182 6.42 -10.32 -18.32
CA SER A 182 5.61 -10.86 -19.41
C SER A 182 4.29 -11.51 -18.93
N ASP A 183 4.08 -11.66 -17.62
CA ASP A 183 2.80 -12.05 -17.03
C ASP A 183 1.87 -10.86 -16.74
N GLY A 184 2.39 -9.63 -16.75
CA GLY A 184 1.67 -8.38 -16.54
C GLY A 184 1.90 -7.69 -15.19
N GLY A 185 2.66 -8.27 -14.27
CA GLY A 185 3.02 -7.61 -13.01
C GLY A 185 4.35 -6.86 -13.05
N TRP A 186 4.79 -6.43 -11.87
CA TRP A 186 6.15 -5.97 -11.58
C TRP A 186 6.70 -6.65 -10.33
N ASP A 187 7.96 -7.05 -10.39
CA ASP A 187 8.76 -7.55 -9.27
C ASP A 187 9.27 -6.40 -8.38
N TYR A 188 9.98 -6.77 -7.31
CA TYR A 188 10.53 -5.84 -6.32
C TYR A 188 11.64 -4.92 -6.87
N LEU A 189 12.55 -5.43 -7.71
CA LEU A 189 13.70 -4.72 -8.27
C LEU A 189 13.42 -4.05 -9.62
N ALA A 190 12.21 -4.20 -10.18
CA ALA A 190 11.83 -3.74 -11.51
C ALA A 190 12.79 -4.28 -12.60
N VAL A 191 12.98 -5.59 -12.65
CA VAL A 191 13.86 -6.26 -13.62
C VAL A 191 13.06 -7.29 -14.41
N LYS A 192 12.52 -6.84 -15.54
CA LYS A 192 11.67 -7.63 -16.44
C LYS A 192 12.18 -9.05 -16.67
N ASP A 193 11.30 -10.01 -16.38
CA ASP A 193 11.45 -11.44 -16.64
C ASP A 193 12.73 -12.06 -16.03
N ASP A 194 13.24 -11.51 -14.93
CA ASP A 194 14.17 -12.25 -14.06
C ASP A 194 13.42 -13.31 -13.22
N SER A 195 14.18 -14.26 -12.61
CA SER A 195 13.59 -15.40 -11.89
C SER A 195 14.60 -16.20 -11.05
N LEU A 196 15.65 -15.55 -10.52
CA LEU A 196 16.68 -16.27 -9.76
C LEU A 196 16.16 -16.70 -8.37
N ASN A 197 15.18 -15.97 -7.81
CA ASN A 197 14.49 -16.31 -6.58
C ASN A 197 12.98 -15.91 -6.61
N ILE A 198 12.34 -15.73 -5.45
CA ILE A 198 10.89 -15.46 -5.34
C ILE A 198 10.53 -13.96 -5.29
N TYR A 199 11.52 -13.10 -5.01
CA TYR A 199 11.40 -11.65 -5.09
C TYR A 199 11.68 -11.14 -6.52
N ASP A 200 12.34 -11.97 -7.32
CA ASP A 200 12.56 -11.88 -8.78
C ASP A 200 11.31 -12.41 -9.54
N LYS A 201 10.13 -12.01 -9.06
CA LYS A 201 8.83 -12.36 -9.62
C LYS A 201 7.86 -11.28 -9.25
N SER A 202 6.98 -10.94 -10.17
CA SER A 202 5.85 -10.07 -9.92
C SER A 202 5.17 -10.29 -8.58
N ASP A 203 4.98 -9.20 -7.84
CA ASP A 203 4.34 -9.15 -6.51
C ASP A 203 3.19 -8.13 -6.53
N THR A 204 2.20 -8.28 -5.63
CA THR A 204 0.98 -7.45 -5.70
C THR A 204 1.23 -5.99 -5.34
N ASN A 205 2.24 -5.70 -4.52
CA ASN A 205 2.47 -4.39 -3.95
C ASN A 205 3.28 -3.52 -4.90
N SER A 206 4.33 -4.09 -5.50
CA SER A 206 5.07 -3.49 -6.61
C SER A 206 4.15 -3.24 -7.80
N THR A 207 3.36 -4.23 -8.21
CA THR A 207 2.37 -4.08 -9.29
C THR A 207 1.33 -2.99 -9.00
N ALA A 208 0.75 -2.97 -7.80
CA ALA A 208 -0.25 -1.97 -7.42
C ALA A 208 0.33 -0.55 -7.37
N MET A 209 1.53 -0.38 -6.81
CA MET A 209 2.19 0.93 -6.73
C MET A 209 2.59 1.45 -8.11
N VAL A 210 3.12 0.60 -8.99
CA VAL A 210 3.48 0.99 -10.36
C VAL A 210 2.24 1.37 -11.16
N LEU A 211 1.16 0.58 -11.12
CA LEU A 211 -0.09 0.92 -11.79
C LEU A 211 -0.63 2.28 -11.33
N MET A 212 -0.71 2.51 -10.01
CA MET A 212 -1.09 3.81 -9.45
C MET A 212 -0.19 4.97 -9.92
N ALA A 213 1.12 4.75 -10.05
CA ALA A 213 2.06 5.78 -10.50
C ALA A 213 1.91 6.13 -11.98
N LEU A 214 1.67 5.14 -12.85
CA LEU A 214 1.41 5.33 -14.27
C LEU A 214 0.06 6.05 -14.48
N ASP A 215 -1.02 5.56 -13.85
CA ASP A 215 -2.37 6.14 -13.89
C ASP A 215 -2.38 7.61 -13.43
N ALA A 216 -1.63 7.93 -12.36
CA ALA A 216 -1.51 9.29 -11.84
C ALA A 216 -0.84 10.27 -12.82
N THR A 217 -0.16 9.78 -13.86
CA THR A 217 0.40 10.57 -14.97
C THR A 217 -0.45 10.52 -16.25
N GLY A 218 -1.56 9.77 -16.24
CA GLY A 218 -2.43 9.56 -17.41
C GLY A 218 -1.91 8.51 -18.39
N ASP A 219 -0.92 7.70 -18.00
CA ASP A 219 -0.46 6.55 -18.78
C ASP A 219 -1.24 5.30 -18.37
N HIS A 220 -2.26 4.96 -19.15
CA HIS A 220 -3.09 3.78 -18.97
C HIS A 220 -2.67 2.60 -19.88
N SER A 221 -1.42 2.59 -20.35
CA SER A 221 -0.96 1.61 -21.34
C SER A 221 -0.90 0.18 -20.77
N ARG A 222 -0.76 0.04 -19.44
CA ARG A 222 -0.49 -1.23 -18.75
C ARG A 222 -1.63 -1.76 -17.89
N ASP A 223 -2.72 -1.02 -17.73
CA ASP A 223 -3.90 -1.40 -16.94
C ASP A 223 -4.41 -2.79 -17.31
N ALA A 224 -4.52 -3.07 -18.62
CA ALA A 224 -5.11 -4.31 -19.10
C ALA A 224 -4.29 -5.55 -18.68
N SER A 225 -2.96 -5.49 -18.74
CA SER A 225 -2.08 -6.58 -18.30
C SER A 225 -2.00 -6.63 -16.76
N ALA A 226 -1.80 -5.49 -16.10
CA ALA A 226 -1.70 -5.41 -14.64
C ALA A 226 -2.97 -5.86 -13.92
N LEU A 227 -4.14 -5.38 -14.35
CA LEU A 227 -5.44 -5.79 -13.77
C LEU A 227 -5.79 -7.25 -14.10
N SER A 228 -5.35 -7.77 -15.25
CA SER A 228 -5.52 -9.19 -15.59
C SER A 228 -4.64 -10.07 -14.69
N TRP A 229 -3.39 -9.67 -14.46
CA TRP A 229 -2.48 -10.36 -13.56
C TRP A 229 -2.97 -10.32 -12.12
N LEU A 230 -3.32 -9.14 -11.60
CA LEU A 230 -3.89 -8.96 -10.25
C LEU A 230 -5.13 -9.84 -10.03
N ALA A 231 -6.02 -9.96 -11.02
CA ALA A 231 -7.20 -10.83 -10.92
C ALA A 231 -6.87 -12.32 -10.73
N THR A 232 -5.65 -12.76 -11.06
CA THR A 232 -5.18 -14.13 -10.77
C THR A 232 -4.57 -14.31 -9.38
N GLN A 233 -4.27 -13.22 -8.67
CA GLN A 233 -3.68 -13.24 -7.32
C GLN A 233 -4.71 -13.15 -6.19
N GLN A 234 -6.00 -12.98 -6.49
CA GLN A 234 -7.04 -12.85 -5.47
C GLN A 234 -7.32 -14.20 -4.79
N ASP A 235 -7.18 -14.27 -3.47
CA ASP A 235 -7.52 -15.47 -2.69
C ASP A 235 -9.05 -15.67 -2.57
N SER A 236 -9.45 -16.89 -2.19
CA SER A 236 -10.88 -17.25 -2.05
C SER A 236 -11.65 -16.48 -0.96
N ASP A 237 -10.95 -15.83 -0.02
CA ASP A 237 -11.52 -14.96 1.01
C ASP A 237 -11.70 -13.50 0.54
N GLY A 238 -11.32 -13.21 -0.71
CA GLY A 238 -11.45 -11.91 -1.36
C GLY A 238 -10.24 -11.00 -1.20
N GLY A 239 -9.27 -11.35 -0.38
CA GLY A 239 -8.04 -10.58 -0.19
C GLY A 239 -6.99 -10.81 -1.29
N PHE A 240 -5.85 -10.14 -1.12
CA PHE A 240 -4.62 -10.38 -1.88
C PHE A 240 -3.44 -10.64 -0.92
N PRO A 241 -2.57 -11.60 -1.23
CA PRO A 241 -1.28 -11.78 -0.55
C PRO A 241 -0.22 -10.89 -1.18
N TYR A 242 0.82 -10.48 -0.45
CA TYR A 242 2.02 -9.87 -1.04
C TYR A 242 2.58 -10.66 -2.23
N GLN A 243 2.75 -11.98 -2.05
CA GLN A 243 3.25 -12.89 -3.06
C GLN A 243 2.39 -14.16 -3.09
N SER A 244 2.20 -14.72 -4.28
CA SER A 244 1.26 -15.82 -4.53
C SER A 244 1.51 -17.04 -3.62
N GLY A 245 0.46 -17.49 -2.93
CA GLY A 245 0.51 -18.64 -2.02
C GLY A 245 0.93 -18.34 -0.57
N PHE A 246 1.23 -17.07 -0.21
CA PHE A 246 1.53 -16.69 1.18
C PHE A 246 0.27 -16.45 2.03
N GLY A 247 -0.89 -16.29 1.38
CA GLY A 247 -2.18 -16.03 2.01
C GLY A 247 -2.41 -14.54 2.28
N SER A 248 -3.65 -14.11 2.07
CA SER A 248 -4.02 -12.69 2.04
C SER A 248 -3.76 -11.90 3.32
N ASP A 249 -3.33 -10.65 3.12
CA ASP A 249 -2.97 -9.70 4.17
C ASP A 249 -3.61 -8.31 3.97
N PRO A 250 -3.83 -7.51 5.05
CA PRO A 250 -4.56 -6.25 4.95
C PRO A 250 -3.84 -5.17 4.16
N ASP A 251 -2.52 -5.10 4.25
CA ASP A 251 -1.70 -4.07 3.62
C ASP A 251 -1.61 -4.26 2.10
N SER A 252 -1.33 -5.48 1.63
CA SER A 252 -1.33 -5.81 0.20
C SER A 252 -2.73 -5.73 -0.40
N THR A 253 -3.76 -6.22 0.32
CA THR A 253 -5.15 -6.06 -0.11
C THR A 253 -5.53 -4.58 -0.25
N ALA A 254 -5.09 -3.71 0.68
CA ALA A 254 -5.37 -2.28 0.60
C ALA A 254 -4.64 -1.60 -0.56
N LEU A 255 -3.40 -1.97 -0.86
CA LEU A 255 -2.67 -1.44 -2.03
C LEU A 255 -3.33 -1.86 -3.34
N VAL A 256 -3.72 -3.13 -3.47
CA VAL A 256 -4.44 -3.59 -4.68
C VAL A 256 -5.75 -2.82 -4.83
N VAL A 257 -6.56 -2.65 -3.77
CA VAL A 257 -7.80 -1.84 -3.82
C VAL A 257 -7.54 -0.42 -4.36
N GLN A 258 -6.46 0.23 -3.93
CA GLN A 258 -6.12 1.57 -4.40
C GLN A 258 -5.73 1.56 -5.89
N ALA A 259 -4.99 0.56 -6.36
CA ALA A 259 -4.68 0.38 -7.78
C ALA A 259 -5.93 0.07 -8.63
N LEU A 260 -6.92 -0.63 -8.07
CA LEU A 260 -8.22 -0.80 -8.73
C LEU A 260 -8.92 0.54 -8.94
N VAL A 261 -8.94 1.38 -7.90
CA VAL A 261 -9.54 2.72 -7.95
C VAL A 261 -8.83 3.61 -8.97
N ALA A 262 -7.49 3.59 -9.02
CA ALA A 262 -6.70 4.36 -9.99
C ALA A 262 -7.09 4.03 -11.44
N ALA A 263 -7.13 2.73 -11.78
CA ALA A 263 -7.51 2.25 -13.11
C ALA A 263 -9.05 2.25 -13.36
N GLY A 264 -9.79 3.10 -12.65
CA GLY A 264 -11.24 3.32 -12.82
C GLY A 264 -12.15 2.13 -12.47
N GLN A 265 -11.65 1.16 -11.69
CA GLN A 265 -12.39 -0.05 -11.32
C GLN A 265 -13.05 0.09 -9.96
N HIS A 266 -14.27 -0.43 -9.82
CA HIS A 266 -14.92 -0.51 -8.51
C HIS A 266 -14.50 -1.80 -7.78
N PRO A 267 -13.86 -1.73 -6.59
CA PRO A 267 -13.34 -2.92 -5.89
C PRO A 267 -14.42 -3.93 -5.46
N SER A 268 -15.68 -3.50 -5.33
CA SER A 268 -16.81 -4.40 -5.04
C SER A 268 -17.55 -4.92 -6.28
N ALA A 269 -17.02 -4.70 -7.49
CA ALA A 269 -17.59 -5.26 -8.72
C ALA A 269 -17.44 -6.79 -8.75
N SER A 270 -18.34 -7.49 -9.45
CA SER A 270 -18.36 -8.97 -9.52
C SER A 270 -17.05 -9.58 -10.04
N ARG A 271 -16.29 -8.85 -10.89
CA ARG A 271 -14.97 -9.27 -11.37
C ARG A 271 -13.90 -9.38 -10.29
N TRP A 272 -14.12 -8.72 -9.15
CA TRP A 272 -13.29 -8.74 -7.95
C TRP A 272 -13.97 -9.52 -6.81
N ALA A 273 -14.92 -10.39 -7.15
CA ALA A 273 -15.56 -11.31 -6.22
C ALA A 273 -15.74 -12.74 -6.81
N PRO A 274 -14.70 -13.34 -7.43
CA PRO A 274 -14.83 -14.68 -8.04
C PRO A 274 -15.22 -15.77 -7.02
N GLY A 275 -14.80 -15.62 -5.76
CA GLY A 275 -15.21 -16.48 -4.64
C GLY A 275 -16.43 -15.99 -3.85
N GLY A 276 -17.13 -14.95 -4.31
CA GLY A 276 -18.24 -14.30 -3.59
C GLY A 276 -17.81 -13.28 -2.50
N HIS A 277 -16.51 -13.14 -2.26
CA HIS A 277 -15.93 -12.17 -1.32
C HIS A 277 -15.19 -11.07 -2.09
N THR A 278 -15.35 -9.81 -1.69
CA THR A 278 -14.64 -8.66 -2.28
C THR A 278 -13.44 -8.25 -1.43
N PRO A 279 -12.45 -7.52 -1.98
CA PRO A 279 -11.31 -7.00 -1.21
C PRO A 279 -11.72 -6.08 -0.06
N ILE A 280 -12.74 -5.25 -0.28
CA ILE A 280 -13.36 -4.42 0.78
C ILE A 280 -14.03 -5.29 1.84
N GLY A 281 -14.66 -6.40 1.45
CA GLY A 281 -15.23 -7.39 2.36
C GLY A 281 -14.16 -8.06 3.23
N TYR A 282 -13.05 -8.48 2.61
CA TYR A 282 -11.86 -8.98 3.31
C TYR A 282 -11.38 -7.95 4.34
N LEU A 283 -11.10 -6.70 3.94
CA LEU A 283 -10.61 -5.66 4.85
C LEU A 283 -11.58 -5.42 6.01
N ARG A 284 -12.90 -5.34 5.76
CA ARG A 284 -13.90 -5.21 6.83
C ARG A 284 -13.87 -6.40 7.80
N SER A 285 -13.58 -7.61 7.33
CA SER A 285 -13.46 -8.80 8.19
C SER A 285 -12.17 -8.81 9.04
N ARG A 286 -11.11 -8.15 8.57
CA ARG A 286 -9.81 -8.05 9.28
C ARG A 286 -9.76 -6.90 10.29
N GLN A 287 -10.64 -5.91 10.18
CA GLN A 287 -10.66 -4.78 11.10
C GLN A 287 -11.06 -5.23 12.51
N THR A 288 -10.14 -5.09 13.46
CA THR A 288 -10.40 -5.49 14.86
C THR A 288 -11.35 -4.52 15.57
N ARG A 289 -11.76 -4.85 16.80
CA ARG A 289 -12.64 -4.00 17.61
C ARG A 289 -12.07 -2.61 17.87
N SER A 290 -10.74 -2.49 18.06
CA SER A 290 -10.06 -1.21 18.25
C SER A 290 -9.96 -0.36 16.97
N GLY A 291 -10.39 -0.87 15.81
CA GLY A 291 -10.28 -0.21 14.52
C GLY A 291 -8.97 -0.49 13.76
N GLY A 292 -7.96 -1.04 14.46
CA GLY A 292 -6.68 -1.39 13.85
C GLY A 292 -6.65 -2.73 13.15
N PHE A 293 -5.60 -2.91 12.34
CA PHE A 293 -5.25 -4.09 11.55
C PHE A 293 -3.93 -4.69 12.04
N ALA A 294 -3.82 -6.01 11.99
CA ALA A 294 -2.62 -6.75 12.39
C ALA A 294 -1.88 -7.27 11.16
N PHE A 295 -0.56 -7.09 11.15
CA PHE A 295 0.33 -7.72 10.18
C PHE A 295 0.16 -9.26 10.21
N PRO A 296 0.36 -9.99 9.10
CA PRO A 296 0.33 -11.44 9.08
C PRO A 296 1.19 -12.08 10.20
N GLY A 297 0.57 -12.98 10.97
CA GLY A 297 1.22 -13.65 12.10
C GLY A 297 1.17 -12.88 13.43
N ASN A 298 0.87 -11.58 13.44
CA ASN A 298 0.72 -10.82 14.69
C ASN A 298 -0.62 -11.14 15.40
N PRO A 299 -0.63 -11.30 16.73
CA PRO A 299 -1.85 -11.57 17.50
C PRO A 299 -2.69 -10.31 17.80
N SER A 300 -2.16 -9.13 17.47
CA SER A 300 -2.73 -7.82 17.81
C SER A 300 -2.48 -6.82 16.68
N PRO A 301 -3.33 -5.80 16.51
CA PRO A 301 -3.08 -4.71 15.58
C PRO A 301 -1.77 -3.98 15.81
N ASP A 302 -1.24 -3.42 14.73
CA ASP A 302 -0.06 -2.56 14.73
C ASP A 302 -0.25 -1.33 13.84
N ALA A 303 0.52 -0.28 14.11
CA ALA A 303 0.41 1.00 13.41
C ALA A 303 0.89 0.94 11.95
N PHE A 304 1.88 0.08 11.64
CA PHE A 304 2.40 -0.09 10.29
C PHE A 304 1.30 -0.61 9.34
N THR A 305 0.68 -1.74 9.69
CA THR A 305 -0.40 -2.34 8.91
C THR A 305 -1.63 -1.42 8.90
N THR A 306 -2.02 -0.87 10.05
CA THR A 306 -3.21 0.00 10.14
C THR A 306 -3.08 1.26 9.30
N SER A 307 -1.88 1.84 9.18
CA SER A 307 -1.67 3.09 8.42
C SER A 307 -1.96 2.97 6.93
N GLN A 308 -1.83 1.77 6.34
CA GLN A 308 -1.94 1.54 4.90
C GLN A 308 -3.37 1.28 4.42
N VAL A 309 -4.30 0.96 5.32
CA VAL A 309 -5.67 0.52 4.98
C VAL A 309 -6.70 1.62 4.71
N PRO A 310 -6.70 2.81 5.37
CA PRO A 310 -7.81 3.78 5.25
C PRO A 310 -8.17 4.18 3.82
N PHE A 311 -7.17 4.37 2.95
CA PHE A 311 -7.34 4.73 1.53
C PHE A 311 -8.24 3.77 0.76
N ALA A 312 -8.19 2.48 1.10
CA ALA A 312 -9.03 1.44 0.51
C ALA A 312 -10.51 1.56 0.91
N PHE A 313 -10.81 2.11 2.09
CA PHE A 313 -12.18 2.40 2.51
C PHE A 313 -12.68 3.73 1.94
N GLU A 314 -11.82 4.74 1.84
CA GLU A 314 -12.10 6.03 1.23
C GLU A 314 -12.21 5.98 -0.31
N MET A 315 -11.87 4.85 -0.92
CA MET A 315 -11.86 4.67 -2.38
C MET A 315 -11.01 5.74 -3.08
N VAL A 316 -9.82 6.00 -2.54
CA VAL A 316 -8.80 6.89 -3.10
C VAL A 316 -7.53 6.11 -3.41
N ALA A 317 -6.70 6.60 -4.33
CA ALA A 317 -5.42 5.99 -4.72
C ALA A 317 -4.25 6.95 -4.47
N PHE A 318 -3.02 6.45 -4.46
CA PHE A 318 -1.82 7.30 -4.40
C PHE A 318 -1.42 7.83 -5.79
N PRO A 319 -0.97 9.09 -5.90
CA PRO A 319 -1.04 10.13 -4.87
C PRO A 319 -2.48 10.61 -4.72
N VAL A 320 -2.95 10.81 -3.48
CA VAL A 320 -4.31 11.30 -3.25
C VAL A 320 -4.45 12.70 -3.86
N PRO A 321 -5.41 12.94 -4.78
CA PRO A 321 -5.40 14.12 -5.65
C PRO A 321 -5.99 15.38 -4.98
N PHE A 322 -5.41 15.79 -3.85
CA PHE A 322 -5.82 17.00 -3.12
C PHE A 322 -5.83 18.25 -4.02
N GLY A 323 -4.85 18.34 -4.93
CA GLY A 323 -4.69 19.46 -5.85
C GLY A 323 -4.49 20.77 -5.08
N SER A 324 -5.16 21.85 -5.50
CA SER A 324 -5.12 23.15 -4.82
C SER A 324 -6.18 23.33 -3.72
N ARG A 325 -6.83 22.24 -3.27
CA ARG A 325 -7.93 22.30 -2.30
C ARG A 325 -7.63 21.42 -1.09
N THR A 326 -7.82 21.95 0.12
CA THR A 326 -7.90 21.13 1.32
C THR A 326 -9.21 20.34 1.30
N TRP A 327 -9.14 19.02 1.52
CA TRP A 327 -10.32 18.15 1.60
C TRP A 327 -10.95 18.13 3.00
N TYR A 328 -10.23 18.66 3.98
CA TYR A 328 -10.62 18.78 5.39
C TYR A 328 -11.05 20.20 5.77
N GLN A 329 -11.75 20.34 6.90
CA GLN A 329 -11.94 21.64 7.55
C GLN A 329 -10.75 21.94 8.49
N PRO A 330 -10.08 23.10 8.37
CA PRO A 330 -8.98 23.45 9.28
C PRO A 330 -9.39 23.38 10.76
N GLY A 331 -8.58 22.69 11.57
CA GLY A 331 -8.86 22.40 12.98
C GLY A 331 -9.81 21.21 13.24
N ALA A 332 -10.30 20.50 12.21
CA ALA A 332 -11.10 19.29 12.41
C ALA A 332 -10.25 18.16 12.99
N SER A 333 -10.68 17.60 14.13
CA SER A 333 -9.97 16.51 14.82
C SER A 333 -10.87 15.27 14.96
N LEU A 334 -10.25 14.09 15.03
CA LEU A 334 -10.95 12.80 15.19
C LEU A 334 -11.84 12.74 16.45
N GLY A 335 -11.53 13.53 17.49
CA GLY A 335 -12.32 13.62 18.72
C GLY A 335 -13.44 14.66 18.68
N THR A 336 -13.46 15.56 17.69
CA THR A 336 -14.47 16.60 17.53
C THR A 336 -15.18 16.43 16.19
N ARG A 337 -16.27 15.64 16.18
CA ARG A 337 -17.24 15.71 15.09
C ARG A 337 -17.92 17.09 15.17
N SER A 338 -17.29 18.09 14.53
CA SER A 338 -17.92 19.37 14.25
C SER A 338 -19.25 19.06 13.59
N GLY A 339 -20.34 19.51 14.20
CA GLY A 339 -21.67 19.10 13.78
C GLY A 339 -21.89 19.51 12.33
N GLN A 340 -21.90 18.55 11.41
CA GLN A 340 -22.57 18.77 10.13
C GLN A 340 -23.99 19.19 10.47
N ASN A 341 -24.34 20.43 10.09
CA ASN A 341 -25.70 20.92 10.20
C ASN A 341 -26.62 19.88 9.55
N SER A 342 -27.50 19.28 10.35
CA SER A 342 -28.67 18.56 9.87
C SER A 342 -29.68 19.56 9.30
N GLY A 343 -29.28 20.23 8.21
CA GLY A 343 -30.19 20.91 7.32
C GLY A 343 -31.11 19.89 6.64
N PRO A 344 -32.34 20.28 6.26
CA PRO A 344 -33.29 19.36 5.67
C PRO A 344 -32.74 18.78 4.36
N THR A 345 -32.78 17.46 4.25
CA THR A 345 -32.34 16.68 3.09
C THR A 345 -32.89 17.23 1.77
N PRO A 346 -32.05 17.74 0.85
CA PRO A 346 -32.45 17.89 -0.54
C PRO A 346 -32.68 16.49 -1.13
N GLY A 347 -33.78 16.31 -1.87
CA GLY A 347 -34.09 15.04 -2.52
C GLY A 347 -33.00 14.61 -3.52
N PRO A 348 -32.97 13.32 -3.91
CA PRO A 348 -31.90 12.76 -4.72
C PRO A 348 -31.81 13.50 -6.06
N THR A 349 -30.76 14.29 -6.20
CA THR A 349 -30.33 14.90 -7.46
C THR A 349 -28.98 14.28 -7.76
N GLU A 350 -28.84 13.65 -8.93
CA GLU A 350 -27.59 13.01 -9.33
C GLU A 350 -26.47 14.05 -9.53
N SER A 351 -25.72 14.33 -8.46
CA SER A 351 -24.43 15.00 -8.55
C SER A 351 -23.34 13.94 -8.64
N GLY A 352 -22.93 13.60 -9.86
CA GLY A 352 -21.72 12.82 -10.09
C GLY A 352 -20.47 13.53 -9.56
N PRO A 353 -19.32 12.82 -9.47
CA PRO A 353 -18.07 13.43 -9.05
C PRO A 353 -17.71 14.64 -9.94
N PRO A 354 -17.04 15.67 -9.39
CA PRO A 354 -16.72 16.89 -10.13
C PRO A 354 -15.90 16.57 -11.39
N ALA A 355 -16.28 17.20 -12.50
CA ALA A 355 -15.68 16.92 -13.81
C ALA A 355 -14.16 17.14 -13.81
N GLY A 356 -13.43 16.04 -14.02
CA GLY A 356 -11.97 15.98 -14.00
C GLY A 356 -11.37 14.69 -14.57
N LEU A 357 -12.16 13.61 -14.68
CA LEU A 357 -11.79 12.44 -15.47
C LEU A 357 -11.92 12.75 -16.96
N VAL A 358 -10.80 12.71 -17.69
CA VAL A 358 -10.78 12.84 -19.14
C VAL A 358 -11.26 11.51 -19.75
N SER A 359 -12.55 11.43 -20.07
CA SER A 359 -13.06 10.34 -20.91
C SER A 359 -12.55 10.52 -22.35
N PRO A 360 -12.02 9.46 -23.02
CA PRO A 360 -11.75 9.52 -24.44
C PRO A 360 -13.07 9.71 -25.23
N PRO A 361 -13.03 10.35 -26.42
CA PRO A 361 -14.24 10.59 -27.20
C PRO A 361 -14.87 9.26 -27.66
N PRO A 362 -16.22 9.15 -27.66
CA PRO A 362 -16.89 7.90 -27.98
C PRO A 362 -16.64 7.50 -29.45
N ALA A 363 -16.30 6.23 -29.65
CA ALA A 363 -16.21 5.65 -30.99
C ALA A 363 -17.55 5.80 -31.71
N ALA A 364 -17.52 6.36 -32.92
CA ALA A 364 -18.72 6.54 -33.73
C ALA A 364 -19.36 5.17 -34.03
N SER A 365 -20.57 4.97 -33.50
CA SER A 365 -21.33 3.74 -33.77
C SER A 365 -21.74 3.70 -35.23
N HIS A 366 -21.11 2.79 -36.00
CA HIS A 366 -21.52 2.52 -37.38
C HIS A 366 -22.94 1.96 -37.40
N THR A 367 -23.91 2.81 -37.73
CA THR A 367 -25.27 2.38 -38.01
C THR A 367 -25.30 1.62 -39.33
N LEU A 368 -25.66 0.34 -39.27
CA LEU A 368 -25.99 -0.46 -40.44
C LEU A 368 -27.13 0.21 -41.23
N ARG A 369 -26.82 0.71 -42.43
CA ARG A 369 -27.81 1.22 -43.37
C ARG A 369 -27.66 0.53 -44.71
N SER A 370 -28.55 -0.43 -44.97
CA SER A 370 -28.62 -1.20 -46.21
C SER A 370 -28.84 -0.27 -47.41
N GLN A 371 -27.92 -0.27 -48.38
CA GLN A 371 -28.19 0.23 -49.73
C GLN A 371 -27.56 -0.70 -50.80
N THR A 372 -28.46 -1.35 -51.53
CA THR A 372 -28.42 -1.77 -52.94
C THR A 372 -27.08 -1.85 -53.68
N ALA A 373 -26.85 -3.01 -54.30
CA ALA A 373 -25.78 -3.24 -55.27
C ALA A 373 -25.96 -2.46 -56.58
N VAL A 374 -24.85 -1.93 -57.10
CA VAL A 374 -24.58 -1.70 -58.53
C VAL A 374 -23.11 -2.10 -58.75
N GLY A 375 -22.80 -2.79 -59.84
CA GLY A 375 -21.54 -3.55 -59.96
C GLY A 375 -20.51 -3.07 -61.00
N ALA A 376 -19.46 -3.88 -61.11
CA ALA A 376 -18.48 -3.99 -62.21
C ALA A 376 -17.48 -2.84 -62.45
N ALA A 377 -16.20 -3.09 -62.18
CA ALA A 377 -15.15 -3.29 -63.21
C ALA A 377 -13.85 -3.81 -62.56
N ALA A 378 -12.94 -4.41 -63.34
CA ALA A 378 -11.75 -5.12 -62.82
C ALA A 378 -10.45 -4.72 -63.53
N SER A 379 -9.34 -4.65 -62.78
CA SER A 379 -7.94 -4.84 -63.21
C SER A 379 -7.00 -4.60 -62.01
N ALA A 380 -5.80 -5.17 -61.81
CA ALA A 380 -5.05 -6.36 -62.24
C ALA A 380 -3.55 -6.05 -61.97
N GLY A 381 -2.78 -6.95 -61.34
CA GLY A 381 -1.33 -6.83 -61.12
C GLY A 381 -0.90 -5.98 -59.90
N THR A 382 0.24 -6.20 -59.23
CA THR A 382 1.33 -7.19 -59.46
C THR A 382 2.16 -7.38 -58.15
N ALA A 383 2.85 -8.51 -57.99
CA ALA A 383 3.86 -8.80 -56.94
C ALA A 383 4.86 -9.87 -57.46
N PRO A 384 5.97 -10.24 -56.74
CA PRO A 384 6.65 -9.57 -55.63
C PRO A 384 7.95 -8.89 -56.14
N PRO A 385 9.23 -9.39 -56.07
CA PRO A 385 9.85 -10.59 -55.47
C PRO A 385 10.76 -10.28 -54.23
N ALA A 386 11.60 -11.23 -53.80
CA ALA A 386 12.68 -11.09 -52.81
C ALA A 386 13.96 -11.84 -53.28
N LEU A 387 15.16 -11.40 -52.85
CA LEU A 387 16.50 -12.05 -52.95
C LEU A 387 17.50 -11.22 -52.09
N ALA A 388 18.65 -11.69 -51.57
CA ALA A 388 19.13 -13.01 -51.15
C ALA A 388 20.48 -12.84 -50.38
N THR A 389 20.89 -13.84 -49.59
CA THR A 389 22.23 -13.94 -48.97
C THR A 389 23.28 -14.50 -49.94
N PRO A 390 24.59 -14.22 -49.75
CA PRO A 390 25.51 -15.16 -49.04
C PRO A 390 26.57 -14.40 -48.17
N GLY A 391 27.43 -15.01 -47.35
CA GLY A 391 27.69 -16.40 -46.95
C GLY A 391 29.13 -16.56 -46.38
N HIS A 392 29.39 -17.68 -45.66
CA HIS A 392 30.73 -18.27 -45.35
C HIS A 392 31.49 -17.97 -44.02
N THR A 393 31.19 -18.82 -43.01
CA THR A 393 32.11 -19.77 -42.32
C THR A 393 33.35 -19.34 -41.51
N ALA A 394 33.25 -19.61 -40.19
CA ALA A 394 34.08 -20.54 -39.39
C ALA A 394 35.37 -20.10 -38.63
N ALA A 395 35.61 -20.86 -37.54
CA ALA A 395 36.83 -21.04 -36.72
C ALA A 395 37.08 -20.13 -35.48
N ALA A 396 36.95 -20.76 -34.30
CA ALA A 396 37.80 -20.54 -33.11
C ALA A 396 39.00 -21.54 -33.17
N PRO A 397 40.09 -21.48 -32.34
CA PRO A 397 40.15 -20.88 -31.00
C PRO A 397 41.48 -20.19 -30.56
N ALA A 398 41.49 -19.77 -29.28
CA ALA A 398 42.62 -19.65 -28.34
C ALA A 398 43.76 -18.62 -28.57
N SER A 399 43.91 -17.68 -27.63
CA SER A 399 45.06 -17.61 -26.67
C SER A 399 45.10 -16.27 -25.90
N SER A 400 45.47 -16.31 -24.61
CA SER A 400 45.81 -15.12 -23.79
C SER A 400 47.28 -14.71 -24.01
N PRO A 401 47.69 -13.52 -23.51
CA PRO A 401 48.48 -13.55 -22.28
C PRO A 401 48.01 -12.55 -21.21
N ALA A 402 48.44 -12.81 -19.97
CA ALA A 402 48.08 -12.04 -18.77
C ALA A 402 49.07 -10.88 -18.48
N TRP A 403 48.84 -10.13 -17.39
CA TRP A 403 49.72 -10.08 -16.21
C TRP A 403 49.05 -9.43 -14.98
N MET A 404 48.91 -10.24 -13.92
CA MET A 404 49.26 -9.99 -12.51
C MET A 404 48.77 -8.73 -11.74
N ALA A 405 47.97 -8.95 -10.68
CA ALA A 405 48.47 -8.90 -9.29
C ALA A 405 47.45 -9.43 -8.25
N ALA A 406 47.89 -10.41 -7.45
CA ALA A 406 47.36 -10.91 -6.17
C ALA A 406 48.59 -11.54 -5.43
N PRO A 407 48.55 -12.05 -4.18
CA PRO A 407 47.42 -12.29 -3.26
C PRO A 407 47.77 -11.72 -1.84
N PRO A 408 47.66 -12.37 -0.63
CA PRO A 408 47.62 -13.80 -0.27
C PRO A 408 46.38 -14.31 0.51
N GLN A 409 46.09 -15.61 0.36
CA GLN A 409 45.35 -16.44 1.33
C GLN A 409 46.32 -17.39 2.05
N SER A 410 45.85 -17.99 3.18
CA SER A 410 46.17 -19.34 3.71
C SER A 410 46.59 -19.34 5.20
N PRO A 411 46.50 -20.46 5.96
CA PRO A 411 45.74 -21.71 5.73
C PRO A 411 45.07 -22.34 7.01
N HIS A 412 44.39 -23.48 6.78
CA HIS A 412 44.34 -24.71 7.62
C HIS A 412 43.13 -25.12 8.50
N ARG A 413 42.71 -26.37 8.20
CA ARG A 413 42.32 -27.50 9.07
C ARG A 413 40.95 -27.52 9.76
N ALA A 414 40.24 -28.61 9.46
CA ALA A 414 39.15 -29.16 10.25
C ALA A 414 39.65 -29.74 11.58
N ALA A 415 38.86 -29.57 12.64
CA ALA A 415 38.93 -30.32 13.89
C ALA A 415 37.50 -30.52 14.42
N ARG A 416 37.18 -31.73 14.90
CA ARG A 416 35.99 -31.98 15.74
C ARG A 416 36.34 -31.57 17.16
N VAL A 417 35.40 -30.92 17.87
CA VAL A 417 35.39 -30.83 19.34
C VAL A 417 33.95 -31.01 19.83
N GLU A 418 33.79 -31.66 20.98
CA GLU A 418 32.53 -32.10 21.57
C GLU A 418 31.71 -30.95 22.22
N LEU A 419 30.44 -31.24 22.54
CA LEU A 419 29.62 -30.37 23.39
C LEU A 419 30.22 -30.27 24.79
N GLY A 420 30.58 -29.06 25.20
CA GLY A 420 30.91 -28.70 26.59
C GLY A 420 29.82 -27.81 27.22
N THR A 421 29.53 -28.05 28.50
CA THR A 421 28.44 -27.40 29.27
C THR A 421 28.64 -25.91 29.58
N LEU A 422 27.54 -25.15 29.56
CA LEU A 422 27.45 -23.77 30.07
C LEU A 422 27.69 -23.67 31.59
N PRO A 423 28.20 -22.51 32.06
CA PRO A 423 27.60 -21.83 33.20
C PRO A 423 27.23 -20.36 32.89
N ALA A 424 26.43 -19.75 33.77
CA ALA A 424 25.69 -18.51 33.49
C ALA A 424 26.38 -17.20 33.91
N GLY A 425 25.97 -16.08 33.29
CA GLY A 425 26.07 -14.72 33.88
C GLY A 425 26.45 -13.58 32.91
N GLY A 426 25.74 -12.45 32.99
CA GLY A 426 26.09 -11.17 32.35
C GLY A 426 25.35 -10.89 31.04
N GLY A 427 24.79 -9.68 30.89
CA GLY A 427 23.94 -9.34 29.74
C GLY A 427 24.32 -8.04 29.02
N LEU A 428 24.05 -8.04 27.71
CA LEU A 428 23.90 -6.92 26.76
C LEU A 428 25.11 -5.99 26.50
N PRO A 429 25.16 -5.27 25.35
CA PRO A 429 24.31 -5.36 24.16
C PRO A 429 25.07 -5.79 22.88
N ALA A 430 24.35 -6.30 21.88
CA ALA A 430 24.87 -6.48 20.52
C ALA A 430 24.24 -5.42 19.59
N ALA A 431 25.03 -4.86 18.68
CA ALA A 431 24.59 -3.84 17.74
C ALA A 431 25.08 -4.15 16.31
N ILE A 432 24.21 -3.83 15.34
CA ILE A 432 24.44 -3.64 13.90
C ILE A 432 24.86 -4.87 13.05
N LEU A 433 23.93 -5.43 12.27
CA LEU A 433 23.87 -5.34 10.79
C LEU A 433 22.61 -6.05 10.22
N TYR A 434 22.08 -5.50 9.12
CA TYR A 434 20.78 -5.79 8.45
C TYR A 434 20.79 -7.06 7.55
N PRO A 435 19.66 -7.54 6.95
CA PRO A 435 18.31 -6.94 6.88
C PRO A 435 17.11 -7.83 7.30
N LEU A 436 15.96 -7.16 7.51
CA LEU A 436 14.59 -7.70 7.46
C LEU A 436 13.94 -7.09 6.19
N VAL A 437 12.99 -7.70 5.47
CA VAL A 437 11.90 -8.59 5.92
C VAL A 437 11.79 -9.82 5.02
N ALA A 438 11.95 -11.02 5.59
CA ALA A 438 11.63 -12.30 4.95
C ALA A 438 11.41 -13.41 5.99
N LEU A 439 10.22 -14.04 5.95
CA LEU A 439 9.84 -15.29 6.63
C LEU A 439 9.94 -15.41 8.17
N GLY A 440 8.77 -15.71 8.76
CA GLY A 440 8.65 -16.53 9.97
C GLY A 440 7.20 -16.63 10.46
N ALA A 441 6.51 -17.78 10.43
CA ALA A 441 6.84 -19.08 9.84
C ALA A 441 5.55 -19.90 9.61
N ALA A 442 5.59 -20.86 8.69
CA ALA A 442 4.62 -21.95 8.61
C ALA A 442 5.29 -23.29 8.93
N VAL A 443 4.47 -24.24 9.41
CA VAL A 443 4.79 -25.67 9.69
C VAL A 443 5.59 -25.98 10.97
N LEU A 444 4.87 -26.53 11.95
CA LEU A 444 5.26 -27.79 12.58
C LEU A 444 4.02 -28.60 13.01
N VAL A 445 3.48 -29.39 12.07
CA VAL A 445 2.65 -30.56 12.41
C VAL A 445 3.54 -31.79 12.29
N GLY A 446 3.95 -32.33 13.43
CA GLY A 446 4.87 -33.46 13.54
C GLY A 446 4.52 -34.31 14.75
N GLY A 447 3.33 -34.92 14.74
CA GLY A 447 2.87 -35.77 15.82
C GLY A 447 3.64 -37.08 15.89
N ALA A 448 4.62 -37.16 16.79
CA ALA A 448 5.25 -38.42 17.20
C ALA A 448 4.76 -38.78 18.61
N GLY A 449 3.83 -39.72 18.70
CA GLY A 449 3.49 -40.33 19.99
C GLY A 449 4.45 -41.47 20.31
N PHE A 450 4.90 -41.57 21.55
CA PHE A 450 5.02 -42.86 22.24
C PHE A 450 4.99 -42.64 23.77
N ALA A 451 4.09 -43.42 24.39
CA ALA A 451 4.05 -44.02 25.73
C ALA A 451 5.19 -43.72 26.74
N VAL A 452 4.98 -43.79 28.06
CA VAL A 452 4.43 -44.94 28.81
C VAL A 452 3.86 -44.50 30.16
N ALA A 453 2.71 -45.08 30.58
CA ALA A 453 2.52 -45.68 31.91
C ALA A 453 1.10 -46.21 32.16
N ARG A 454 0.82 -47.47 31.76
CA ARG A 454 0.01 -48.39 32.60
C ARG A 454 0.18 -49.86 32.20
N ARG A 455 1.01 -50.53 33.00
CA ARG A 455 1.32 -51.98 33.04
C ARG A 455 2.19 -52.51 31.93
#